data_AF-A0A1S1WYT8-F1
#
_entry.id   AF-A0A1S1WYT8-F1
#
_cell.length_a   1.000
_cell.length_b   1.000
_cell.length_c   1.000
_cell.angle_alpha   90.00
_cell.angle_beta   90.00
_cell.angle_gamma   90.00
#
_symmetry.space_group_name_H-M   'P 1'
#
loop_
_entity.id
_entity.type
_entity.pdbx_description
1 polymer ?
#
loop_
_entity_poly.entity_id
_entity_poly.type
_entity_poly.pdbx_seq_one_letter_code
_entity_poly.pdbx_strand_id
1 'polypeptide(L)'
;MASTHLVQRIEDDDFALDTINGRRVIVTCPSILGGKGSDWEGAMIFGREYLVDLLALGLAHRVLNFADVKMAMLKAGEHIAAQKV
;
A
#
# COMPACT_ATOMS: atom_id res chain seq x y z
N MET A 1 20.55 -10.08 -15.10
CA MET A 1 19.73 -9.94 -13.88
C MET A 1 18.67 -8.91 -14.19
N ALA A 2 17.39 -9.30 -14.23
CA ALA A 2 16.32 -8.35 -14.50
C ALA A 2 16.27 -7.36 -13.34
N SER A 3 16.46 -6.07 -13.61
CA SER A 3 16.22 -5.06 -12.59
C SER A 3 14.74 -5.13 -12.24
N THR A 4 14.41 -5.57 -11.02
CA THR A 4 13.06 -5.49 -10.49
C THR A 4 12.74 -3.99 -10.41
N HIS A 5 12.03 -3.47 -11.41
CA HIS A 5 11.63 -2.07 -11.44
C HIS A 5 10.52 -1.92 -10.40
N LEU A 6 10.91 -1.66 -9.15
CA LEU A 6 9.97 -1.46 -8.07
C LEU A 6 9.15 -0.21 -8.37
N VAL A 7 7.84 -0.38 -8.56
CA VAL A 7 6.92 0.73 -8.73
C VAL A 7 7.00 1.64 -7.51
N GLN A 8 7.47 2.87 -7.73
CA GLN A 8 7.70 3.83 -6.65
C GLN A 8 6.46 4.68 -6.37
N ARG A 9 5.56 4.86 -7.34
CA ARG A 9 4.43 5.80 -7.24
C ARG A 9 3.17 5.18 -7.82
N ILE A 10 2.02 5.67 -7.38
CA ILE A 10 0.72 5.32 -7.94
C ILE A 10 0.32 6.47 -8.88
N GLU A 11 0.19 6.18 -10.18
CA GLU A 11 -0.37 7.13 -11.14
C GLU A 11 -1.90 7.03 -11.15
N ASP A 12 -2.60 8.04 -11.66
CA ASP A 12 -4.08 8.08 -11.64
C ASP A 12 -4.71 6.91 -12.42
N ASP A 13 -4.00 6.37 -13.41
CA ASP A 13 -4.43 5.20 -14.20
C ASP A 13 -4.06 3.85 -13.54
N ASP A 14 -3.29 3.86 -12.44
CA ASP A 14 -2.86 2.65 -11.73
C ASP A 14 -3.88 2.16 -10.69
N PHE A 15 -4.94 2.93 -10.43
CA PHE A 15 -5.96 2.58 -9.45
C PHE A 15 -7.38 2.92 -9.88
N ALA A 16 -8.34 2.24 -9.26
CA ALA A 16 -9.75 2.56 -9.34
C ALA A 16 -10.36 2.67 -7.94
N LEU A 17 -11.45 3.43 -7.84
CA LEU A 17 -12.25 3.52 -6.62
C LEU A 17 -13.51 2.69 -6.77
N ASP A 18 -13.86 1.95 -5.73
CA ASP A 18 -15.08 1.15 -5.72
C ASP A 18 -15.72 1.11 -4.33
N THR A 19 -16.91 0.51 -4.24
CA THR A 19 -17.60 0.18 -3.00
C THR A 19 -17.92 -1.31 -2.97
N ILE A 20 -17.19 -2.05 -2.14
CA ILE A 20 -17.39 -3.50 -1.97
C ILE A 20 -18.00 -3.73 -0.59
N ASN A 21 -19.12 -4.45 -0.53
CA ASN A 21 -19.87 -4.71 0.70
C ASN A 21 -20.16 -3.44 1.53
N GLY A 22 -20.50 -2.35 0.84
CA GLY A 22 -20.82 -1.05 1.47
C GLY A 22 -19.60 -0.28 2.00
N ARG A 23 -18.37 -0.74 1.72
CA ARG A 23 -17.13 -0.06 2.13
C ARG A 23 -16.40 0.48 0.92
N ARG A 24 -15.96 1.74 0.99
CA ARG A 24 -15.09 2.34 -0.03
C ARG A 24 -13.74 1.64 -0.03
N VAL A 25 -13.21 1.37 -1.23
CA VAL A 25 -11.91 0.72 -1.42
C VAL A 25 -11.13 1.40 -2.53
N ILE A 26 -9.80 1.27 -2.47
CA ILE A 26 -8.89 1.55 -3.58
C ILE A 26 -8.47 0.20 -4.15
N VAL A 27 -8.71 0.00 -5.45
CA VAL A 27 -8.29 -1.18 -6.20
C VAL A 27 -7.05 -0.80 -6.99
N THR A 28 -5.92 -1.44 -6.74
CA THR A 28 -4.66 -1.15 -7.43
C THR A 28 -4.33 -2.21 -8.47
N CYS A 29 -3.64 -1.80 -9.54
CA CYS A 29 -3.18 -2.69 -10.60
C CYS A 29 -2.02 -3.59 -10.12
N PRO A 30 -1.88 -4.84 -10.64
CA PRO A 30 -0.76 -5.75 -10.35
C PRO A 30 0.63 -5.29 -10.86
N SER A 31 0.82 -4.01 -11.20
CA SER A 31 2.13 -3.45 -11.59
C SER A 31 3.19 -3.55 -10.47
N ILE A 32 2.75 -3.78 -9.23
CA ILE A 32 3.59 -4.02 -8.04
C ILE A 32 4.11 -5.45 -7.90
N LEU A 33 3.84 -6.36 -8.84
CA LEU A 33 4.26 -7.75 -8.72
C LEU A 33 5.77 -7.93 -8.96
N GLY A 34 6.41 -8.77 -8.14
CA GLY A 34 7.79 -9.18 -8.38
C GLY A 34 7.94 -9.86 -9.74
N GLY A 35 9.02 -9.49 -10.44
CA GLY A 35 9.28 -9.94 -11.80
C GLY A 35 9.49 -11.45 -11.91
N LYS A 36 9.19 -12.00 -13.08
CA LYS A 36 9.40 -13.42 -13.39
C LYS A 36 10.87 -13.82 -13.19
N GLY A 37 11.09 -14.94 -12.52
CA GLY A 37 12.41 -15.47 -12.16
C GLY A 37 13.06 -14.79 -10.95
N SER A 38 12.34 -13.94 -10.21
CA SER A 38 12.79 -13.42 -8.92
C SER A 38 12.28 -14.28 -7.76
N ASP A 39 12.93 -14.20 -6.61
CA ASP A 39 12.47 -14.84 -5.36
C ASP A 39 11.08 -14.34 -4.92
N TRP A 40 10.62 -13.23 -5.49
CA TRP A 40 9.37 -12.56 -5.20
C TRP A 40 8.39 -12.63 -6.38
N GLU A 41 8.61 -13.53 -7.35
CA GLU A 41 7.74 -13.69 -8.52
C GLU A 41 6.28 -13.83 -8.10
N GLY A 42 5.42 -12.94 -8.60
CA GLY A 42 3.99 -12.94 -8.31
C GLY A 42 3.61 -12.44 -6.91
N ALA A 43 4.58 -12.04 -6.07
CA ALA A 43 4.32 -11.35 -4.81
C ALA A 43 4.10 -9.85 -5.05
N MET A 44 3.19 -9.23 -4.30
CA MET A 44 3.03 -7.77 -4.29
C MET A 44 4.17 -7.14 -3.48
N ILE A 45 4.92 -6.22 -4.10
CA ILE A 45 6.05 -5.53 -3.49
C ILE A 45 5.71 -4.05 -3.35
N PHE A 46 5.70 -3.56 -2.11
CA PHE A 46 5.38 -2.18 -1.78
C PHE A 46 6.63 -1.40 -1.39
N GLY A 47 7.00 -0.42 -2.22
CA GLY A 47 8.03 0.56 -1.89
C GLY A 47 7.55 1.58 -0.86
N ARG A 48 8.49 2.29 -0.23
CA ARG A 48 8.19 3.35 0.74
C ARG A 48 7.27 4.42 0.13
N GLU A 49 7.64 4.91 -1.04
CA GLU A 49 6.94 5.98 -1.75
C GLU A 49 5.52 5.53 -2.13
N TYR A 50 5.38 4.28 -2.59
CA TYR A 50 4.08 3.68 -2.89
C TYR A 50 3.17 3.62 -1.66
N LEU A 51 3.70 3.23 -0.49
CA LEU A 51 2.91 3.19 0.75
C LEU A 51 2.44 4.57 1.19
N VAL A 52 3.28 5.60 1.03
CA VAL A 52 2.93 6.99 1.34
C VAL A 52 1.85 7.50 0.37
N ASP A 53 2.00 7.24 -0.92
CA ASP A 53 1.01 7.64 -1.93
C ASP A 53 -0.34 6.93 -1.70
N LEU A 54 -0.33 5.63 -1.36
CA LEU A 54 -1.55 4.88 -1.06
C LEU A 54 -2.29 5.43 0.16
N LEU A 55 -1.55 5.83 1.21
CA LEU A 55 -2.11 6.50 2.37
C LEU A 55 -2.77 7.83 2.00
N ALA A 56 -2.09 8.63 1.16
CA ALA A 56 -2.58 9.92 0.70
C ALA A 56 -3.86 9.76 -0.14
N LEU A 57 -3.89 8.82 -1.08
CA LEU A 57 -5.07 8.48 -1.88
C LEU A 57 -6.22 8.00 -0.99
N GLY A 58 -5.93 7.16 0.00
CA GLY A 58 -6.91 6.67 0.96
C GLY A 58 -7.65 7.82 1.67
N LEU A 59 -6.90 8.83 2.10
CA LEU A 59 -7.46 10.03 2.73
C LEU A 59 -8.21 10.91 1.73
N ALA A 60 -7.63 11.18 0.56
CA ALA A 60 -8.22 12.04 -0.47
C ALA A 60 -9.60 11.54 -0.92
N HIS A 61 -9.76 10.22 -1.03
CA HIS A 61 -10.99 9.58 -1.49
C HIS A 61 -11.91 9.09 -0.37
N ARG A 62 -11.58 9.41 0.89
CA ARG A 62 -12.34 9.03 2.10
C ARG A 62 -12.51 7.51 2.24
N VAL A 63 -11.54 6.75 1.76
CA VAL A 63 -11.37 5.32 2.10
C VAL A 63 -10.83 5.21 3.52
N LEU A 64 -9.96 6.16 3.90
CA LEU A 64 -9.47 6.37 5.25
C LEU A 64 -9.91 7.74 5.77
N ASN A 65 -9.98 7.88 7.09
CA ASN A 65 -10.03 9.17 7.77
C ASN A 65 -8.80 9.34 8.69
N PHE A 66 -8.61 10.55 9.22
CA PHE A 66 -7.46 10.85 10.08
C PHE A 66 -7.42 10.05 11.39
N ALA A 67 -8.57 9.62 11.91
CA ALA A 67 -8.62 8.77 13.10
C ALA A 67 -8.07 7.38 12.80
N ASP A 68 -8.35 6.82 11.61
CA ASP A 68 -7.78 5.54 11.16
C ASP A 68 -6.25 5.61 11.11
N VAL A 69 -5.71 6.71 10.57
CA VAL A 69 -4.26 6.94 10.50
C VAL A 69 -3.64 7.05 11.89
N LYS A 70 -4.28 7.82 12.80
CA LYS A 70 -3.83 7.92 14.19
C LYS A 70 -3.80 6.55 14.87
N MET A 71 -4.83 5.73 14.66
CA MET A 71 -4.87 4.37 15.20
C MET A 71 -3.79 3.47 14.61
N ALA A 72 -3.48 3.61 13.31
CA ALA A 72 -2.37 2.88 12.69
C ALA A 72 -1.02 3.27 13.31
N MET A 73 -0.79 4.55 13.61
CA MET A 73 0.43 5.02 14.28
C MET A 73 0.58 4.45 15.70
N LEU A 74 -0.52 4.34 16.47
CA LEU A 74 -0.50 3.73 17.79
C LEU A 74 -0.10 2.25 17.72
N LYS A 75 -0.72 1.49 16.80
CA LYS A 75 -0.37 0.08 16.55
C LYS A 75 1.09 -0.10 16.15
N ALA A 76 1.63 0.83 15.36
CA ALA A 76 3.05 0.81 14.99
C ALA A 76 3.95 1.00 16.22
N GLY A 77 3.58 1.89 17.14
CA GLY A 77 4.28 2.05 18.42
C GLY A 77 4.30 0.77 19.26
N GLU A 78 3.18 0.04 19.31
CA GLU A 78 3.09 -1.26 20.01
C GLU A 78 4.01 -2.31 19.39
N HIS A 79 4.07 -2.40 18.05
CA HIS A 79 4.95 -3.36 17.36
C HIS A 79 6.43 -3.06 17.63
N ILE A 80 6.82 -1.79 17.61
CA ILE A 80 8.20 -1.37 17.91
C ILE A 80 8.56 -1.69 19.36
N ALA A 81 7.63 -1.52 20.30
CA ALA A 81 7.83 -1.87 21.70
C ALA A 81 7.96 -3.39 21.90
N ALA A 82 7.15 -4.19 21.21
CA ALA A 82 7.18 -5.65 21.28
C ALA A 82 8.47 -6.27 20.72
N GLN A 83 9.13 -5.62 19.75
CA GLN A 83 10.40 -6.08 19.18
C GLN A 83 11.64 -5.76 20.05
N LYS A 84 11.47 -4.98 21.12
CA LYS A 84 12.55 -4.60 22.04
C LYS A 84 12.63 -5.49 23.29
N VAL A 85 11.83 -6.56 23.36
CA VAL A 85 11.78 -7.53 24.47
C VAL A 85 12.43 -8.84 24.07
#